data_AF-A0A5K1FPP5-F1
#
_entry.id   AF-A0A5K1FPP5-F1
#
_cell.length_a   1.000
_cell.length_b   1.000
_cell.length_c   1.000
_cell.angle_alpha   90.00
_cell.angle_beta   90.00
_cell.angle_gamma   90.00
#
_symmetry.space_group_name_H-M   'P 1'
#
loop_
_entity.id
_entity.type
_entity.pdbx_description
1 polymer ?
#
loop_
_entity_poly.entity_id
_entity_poly.type
_entity_poly.pdbx_seq_one_letter_code
_entity_poly.pdbx_strand_id
1 'polypeptide(L)' 'VGDPVADHQCWTRPENMNTPRTLYNIDHNTPGTEIAAETAAAFAASSIVFRKADHPYSRRLLNKAKLVRQLSPSPSA' A
#
# COMPACT_ATOMS: atom_id res chain seq x y z
N VAL A 1 -0.42 6.23 8.67
CA VAL A 1 0.91 6.84 8.54
C VAL A 1 1.18 7.66 9.78
N GLY A 2 2.28 7.41 10.47
CA GLY A 2 2.55 7.92 11.81
C GLY A 2 3.60 7.10 12.54
N ASP A 3 4.14 7.65 13.62
CA ASP A 3 5.02 6.93 14.52
C ASP A 3 4.17 6.13 15.53
N PRO A 4 4.37 4.80 15.64
CA PRO A 4 3.53 3.97 16.49
C PRO A 4 3.70 4.27 17.99
N VAL A 5 4.87 4.70 18.43
CA VAL A 5 5.10 4.98 19.86
C VAL A 5 4.29 6.20 20.29
N ALA A 6 4.39 7.29 19.54
CA ALA A 6 3.61 8.50 19.82
C ALA A 6 2.11 8.27 19.64
N ASP A 7 1.69 7.53 18.61
CA ASP A 7 0.28 7.21 18.33
C ASP A 7 -0.33 6.39 19.49
N HIS A 8 0.37 5.35 19.96
CA HIS A 8 -0.12 4.49 21.06
C HIS A 8 -0.12 5.17 22.44
N GLN A 9 0.65 6.25 22.63
CA GLN A 9 0.60 7.08 23.84
C GLN A 9 -0.58 8.07 23.84
N CYS A 10 -1.24 8.26 22.70
CA CYS A 10 -2.34 9.20 22.55
C CYS A 10 -3.70 8.49 22.62
N TRP A 11 -4.35 8.54 23.79
CA TRP A 11 -5.74 8.08 23.92
C TRP A 11 -6.71 9.24 23.69
N THR A 12 -6.97 9.54 22.42
CA THR A 12 -7.90 10.58 22.02
C THR A 12 -8.62 10.18 20.73
N ARG A 13 -9.75 10.82 20.44
CA ARG A 13 -10.46 10.58 19.17
C ARG A 13 -9.54 10.96 17.99
N PRO A 14 -9.53 10.20 16.89
CA PRO A 14 -8.61 10.44 15.77
C PRO A 14 -8.72 11.84 15.17
N GLU A 15 -9.90 12.46 15.20
CA GLU A 15 -10.13 13.82 14.72
C GLU A 15 -9.45 14.89 15.59
N ASN A 16 -9.09 14.54 16.83
CA ASN A 16 -8.48 15.43 17.83
C ASN A 16 -7.01 15.06 18.11
N MET A 17 -6.42 14.12 17.36
CA MET A 17 -5.04 13.72 17.53
C MET A 17 -4.09 14.81 17.04
N ASN A 18 -3.16 15.22 17.90
CA ASN A 18 -2.10 16.17 17.57
C ASN A 18 -0.73 15.51 17.44
N THR A 19 -0.66 14.17 17.47
CA THR A 19 0.60 13.43 17.32
C THR A 19 1.13 13.55 15.89
N PRO A 20 2.47 13.67 15.70
CA PRO A 20 3.06 13.68 14.36
C PRO A 20 2.74 12.41 13.57
N ARG A 21 2.31 12.57 12.32
CA ARG A 21 1.97 11.46 11.42
C ARG A 21 3.06 11.22 10.35
N THR A 22 4.25 10.84 10.81
CA THR A 22 5.46 10.61 9.99
C THR A 22 5.24 9.60 8.86
N LEU A 23 5.68 9.96 7.64
CA LEU A 23 5.63 9.11 6.46
C LEU A 23 6.85 8.18 6.38
N TYR A 24 6.59 6.92 6.08
CA TYR A 24 7.59 5.93 5.71
C TYR A 24 7.20 5.34 4.36
N ASN A 25 8.19 5.11 3.50
CA ASN A 25 7.99 4.52 2.18
C ASN A 25 9.05 3.45 1.93
N ILE A 26 8.69 2.53 1.06
CA ILE A 26 9.64 1.60 0.43
C ILE A 26 9.90 2.07 -1.00
N ASP A 27 11.10 1.82 -1.48
CA ASP A 27 11.52 2.09 -2.84
C ASP A 27 12.61 1.08 -3.25
N HIS A 28 13.27 1.30 -4.39
CA HIS A 28 14.33 0.40 -4.85
C HIS A 28 15.57 0.38 -3.95
N ASN A 29 15.81 1.44 -3.17
CA ASN A 29 16.95 1.54 -2.24
C ASN A 29 16.58 1.06 -0.83
N THR A 30 15.30 1.15 -0.47
CA THR A 30 14.72 0.69 0.80
C THR A 30 13.65 -0.36 0.50
N PRO A 31 14.04 -1.62 0.24
CA PRO A 31 13.13 -2.64 -0.26
C PRO A 31 12.13 -3.11 0.81
N GLY A 32 10.99 -3.63 0.35
CA GLY A 32 9.94 -4.20 1.21
C GLY A 32 9.07 -5.19 0.45
N THR A 33 9.62 -6.38 0.19
CA THR A 33 9.02 -7.42 -0.66
C THR A 33 7.60 -7.81 -0.21
N GLU A 34 7.41 -8.08 1.08
CA GLU A 34 6.13 -8.57 1.61
C GLU A 34 5.00 -7.56 1.40
N ILE A 35 5.18 -6.32 1.89
CA ILE A 35 4.15 -5.27 1.78
C ILE A 35 3.92 -4.87 0.31
N ALA A 36 4.96 -4.87 -0.53
CA ALA A 36 4.81 -4.64 -1.96
C ALA A 36 4.00 -5.76 -2.63
N ALA A 37 4.30 -7.02 -2.34
CA ALA A 37 3.57 -8.17 -2.88
C ALA A 37 2.10 -8.16 -2.44
N GLU A 38 1.83 -7.92 -1.15
CA GLU A 38 0.47 -7.85 -0.61
C GLU A 38 -0.33 -6.70 -1.24
N THR A 39 0.28 -5.51 -1.34
CA THR A 39 -0.35 -4.35 -1.98
C THR A 39 -0.63 -4.61 -3.46
N ALA A 40 0.30 -5.24 -4.18
CA ALA A 40 0.10 -5.63 -5.57
C ALA A 40 -1.05 -6.65 -5.71
N ALA A 41 -1.13 -7.62 -4.82
CA ALA A 41 -2.22 -8.60 -4.78
C ALA A 41 -3.57 -7.94 -4.51
N ALA A 42 -3.65 -6.99 -3.55
CA ALA A 42 -4.87 -6.24 -3.25
C ALA A 42 -5.36 -5.43 -4.46
N PHE A 43 -4.46 -4.76 -5.19
CA PHE A 43 -4.82 -4.05 -6.42
C PHE A 43 -5.26 -5.00 -7.53
N ALA A 44 -4.59 -6.14 -7.69
CA ALA A 44 -4.97 -7.14 -8.69
C ALA A 44 -6.36 -7.71 -8.39
N ALA A 45 -6.65 -8.11 -7.14
CA ALA A 45 -7.95 -8.61 -6.72
C ALA A 45 -9.05 -7.56 -6.92
N SER A 46 -8.80 -6.33 -6.49
CA SER A 46 -9.74 -5.21 -6.69
C SER A 46 -10.01 -4.96 -8.17
N SER A 47 -9.01 -5.08 -9.04
CA SER A 47 -9.19 -4.91 -10.49
C SER A 47 -10.20 -5.91 -11.08
N ILE A 48 -10.29 -7.12 -10.53
CA ILE A 48 -11.25 -8.14 -10.95
C ILE A 48 -12.66 -7.73 -10.53
N VAL A 49 -12.84 -7.29 -9.28
CA VAL A 49 -14.13 -6.83 -8.75
C VAL A 49 -14.70 -5.68 -9.57
N PHE A 50 -13.87 -4.68 -9.91
CA PHE A 50 -14.32 -3.50 -10.64
C PHE A 50 -14.45 -3.71 -12.16
N ARG A 51 -14.07 -4.87 -12.70
CA ARG A 51 -13.98 -5.10 -14.16
C ARG A 51 -15.26 -4.78 -14.93
N LYS A 52 -16.43 -5.05 -14.36
CA LYS A 52 -17.74 -4.79 -14.98
C LYS A 52 -18.37 -3.46 -14.56
N ALA A 53 -18.13 -3.03 -13.32
CA ALA A 53 -18.75 -1.82 -12.76
C ALA A 53 -18.03 -0.54 -13.20
N ASP A 54 -16.69 -0.57 -13.28
CA ASP A 54 -15.86 0.55 -13.71
C ASP A 54 -14.61 0.00 -14.42
N HIS A 55 -14.75 -0.23 -15.72
CA HIS A 55 -13.67 -0.78 -16.55
C HIS A 55 -12.42 0.13 -16.60
N PRO A 56 -12.53 1.46 -16.73
CA PRO A 56 -11.39 2.36 -16.59
C PRO A 56 -10.64 2.21 -15.26
N TYR A 57 -11.36 2.14 -14.12
CA TYR A 57 -10.73 2.00 -12.81
C TYR A 57 -10.10 0.63 -12.61
N SER A 58 -10.77 -0.44 -13.06
CA SER A 58 -10.20 -1.79 -13.10
C SER A 58 -8.84 -1.81 -13.79
N ARG A 59 -8.71 -1.17 -14.97
CA ARG A 59 -7.42 -1.06 -15.67
C ARG A 59 -6.38 -0.27 -14.89
N ARG A 60 -6.77 0.83 -14.23
CA ARG A 60 -5.85 1.61 -13.37
C ARG A 60 -5.30 0.75 -12.22
N LEU A 61 -6.15 -0.02 -11.56
CA LEU A 61 -5.77 -0.94 -10.48
C LEU A 61 -4.82 -2.03 -10.98
N LEU A 62 -5.12 -2.69 -12.10
CA LEU A 62 -4.25 -3.72 -12.66
C LEU A 62 -2.88 -3.18 -13.08
N ASN A 63 -2.84 -1.98 -13.68
CA ASN A 63 -1.56 -1.34 -14.02
C ASN A 63 -0.75 -1.00 -12.77
N LYS A 64 -1.40 -0.52 -11.70
CA LYS A 64 -0.71 -0.25 -10.44
C LYS A 64 -0.22 -1.53 -9.77
N ALA A 65 -0.98 -2.63 -9.82
CA ALA A 65 -0.54 -3.93 -9.32
C ALA A 65 0.76 -4.39 -9.98
N LYS A 66 0.85 -4.27 -11.31
CA LYS A 66 2.07 -4.60 -12.08
C LYS A 66 3.27 -3.74 -11.69
N LEU A 67 3.05 -2.44 -11.49
CA LEU A 67 4.10 -1.52 -11.07
C LEU A 67 4.61 -1.86 -9.66
N VAL A 68 3.71 -2.01 -8.69
CA VAL A 68 4.08 -2.30 -7.29
C VAL A 68 4.76 -3.66 -7.16
N ARG A 69 4.34 -4.66 -7.95
CA ARG A 69 5.02 -5.96 -8.01
C ARG A 69 6.51 -5.84 -8.32
N GLN A 70 6.95 -4.83 -9.09
CA GLN A 70 8.37 -4.65 -9.42
C GLN A 70 9.23 -4.27 -8.21
N LEU A 71 8.62 -3.72 -7.15
CA LEU A 71 9.28 -3.47 -5.86
C LEU A 71 9.47 -4.74 -5.02
N SER A 72 8.89 -5.87 -5.45
CA SER A 72 9.01 -7.20 -4.86
C SER A 72 9.59 -8.17 -5.89
N PRO A 73 10.88 -8.03 -6.29
CA PRO A 73 11.51 -9.02 -7.16
C PRO A 73 11.49 -10.38 -6.45
N SER A 74 11.04 -11.42 -7.17
CA SER A 74 11.23 -12.79 -6.71
C SER A 74 12.72 -13.08 -6.57
N PRO A 75 13.18 -13.80 -5.52
CA PRO A 75 14.56 -14.28 -5.50
C PRO A 75 14.77 -15.10 -6.77
N SER A 76 15.85 -14.79 -7.48
CA SER A 76 16.21 -15.39 -8.77
C SER A 76 16.03 -16.91 -8.73
N ALA A 77 15.28 -17.44 -9.70
CA ALA A 77 15.32 -18.85 -10.04
C ALA A 77 16.71 -19.21 -10.61
#